data_AF-A0A661XJ39-F1
#
_entry.id   AF-A0A661XJ39-F1
#
_cell.length_a   1.000
_cell.length_b   1.000
_cell.length_c   1.000
_cell.angle_alpha   90.00
_cell.angle_beta   90.00
_cell.angle_gamma   90.00
#
_symmetry.space_group_name_H-M   'P 1'
#
loop_
_entity.id
_entity.type
_entity.pdbx_description
1 polymer ?
#
loop_
_entity_poly.entity_id
_entity_poly.type
_entity_poly.pdbx_seq_one_letter_code
_entity_poly.pdbx_strand_id
1 'polypeptide(L)'
;MQNQFASKDSNRLVYLLIWALVGIGYTTILIFILHVEWLQASVDAFVFSSLLAVMGIAVWYIVKFSGLDSARVINTLATHLVAAGMLVFVLVSGGEAILNSFINNQSEFYEFASTYHVYRLVIGGVIYVLLAVNFYLVFYYEEYRSRKIREVEMDKHLKSAELNMLKAQI
;
A
#
# COMPACT_ATOMS: atom_id res chain seq x y z
N MET A 1 1.89 5.92 17.83
CA MET A 1 2.73 5.29 16.79
C MET A 1 2.45 5.99 15.46
N GLN A 2 3.35 6.88 15.02
CA GLN A 2 3.25 7.58 13.74
C GLN A 2 3.32 6.58 12.58
N ASN A 3 2.67 6.90 11.46
CA ASN A 3 2.85 6.18 10.21
C ASN A 3 4.36 6.08 9.90
N GLN A 4 4.88 4.87 9.73
CA GLN A 4 6.32 4.65 9.51
C GLN A 4 6.83 5.38 8.27
N PHE A 5 5.97 5.61 7.28
CA PHE A 5 6.31 6.34 6.06
C PHE A 5 6.33 7.87 6.23
N ALA A 6 5.67 8.42 7.27
CA ALA A 6 5.52 9.86 7.45
C ALA A 6 6.35 10.46 8.61
N SER A 7 7.01 9.65 9.43
CA SER A 7 7.64 10.09 10.69
C SER A 7 9.10 10.53 10.60
N LYS A 8 9.86 10.04 9.62
CA LYS A 8 11.26 10.43 9.38
C LYS A 8 11.47 10.78 7.91
N ASP A 9 12.25 11.84 7.64
CA ASP A 9 12.51 12.32 6.28
C ASP A 9 13.12 11.24 5.38
N SER A 10 13.95 10.35 5.94
CA SER A 10 14.49 9.19 5.23
C SER A 10 13.41 8.24 4.71
N ASN A 11 12.30 8.06 5.42
CA ASN A 11 11.24 7.12 5.03
C ASN A 11 10.32 7.73 3.96
N ARG A 12 10.16 9.05 3.98
CA ARG A 12 9.43 9.78 2.93
C ARG A 12 10.16 9.70 1.60
N LEU A 13 11.49 9.84 1.60
CA LEU A 13 12.30 9.75 0.39
C LEU A 13 12.23 8.34 -0.22
N VAL A 14 12.37 7.29 0.59
CA VAL A 14 12.21 5.90 0.12
C VAL A 14 10.83 5.67 -0.47
N TYR A 15 9.78 6.21 0.16
CA TYR A 15 8.42 6.10 -0.34
C TYR A 15 8.25 6.74 -1.72
N LEU A 16 8.74 7.97 -1.89
CA LEU A 16 8.72 8.67 -3.17
C LEU A 16 9.53 7.93 -4.25
N LEU A 17 10.69 7.37 -3.89
CA LEU A 17 11.50 6.57 -4.81
C LEU A 17 10.78 5.31 -5.29
N ILE A 18 10.06 4.61 -4.41
CA ILE A 18 9.26 3.44 -4.77
C ILE A 18 8.18 3.83 -5.79
N TRP A 19 7.47 4.93 -5.54
CA TRP A 19 6.42 5.38 -6.46
C TRP A 19 6.97 5.93 -7.77
N ALA A 20 8.13 6.57 -7.76
CA ALA A 20 8.84 6.94 -8.97
C ALA A 20 9.22 5.71 -9.79
N LEU A 21 9.72 4.63 -9.15
CA LEU A 21 10.03 3.38 -9.80
C LEU A 21 8.78 2.71 -10.40
N VAL A 22 7.66 2.71 -9.67
CA VAL A 22 6.36 2.23 -10.17
C VAL A 22 5.92 3.06 -11.39
N GLY A 23 6.06 4.38 -11.34
CA GLY A 23 5.76 5.27 -12.47
C GLY A 23 6.60 4.94 -13.70
N ILE A 24 7.92 4.76 -13.55
CA ILE A 24 8.81 4.35 -14.65
C ILE A 24 8.38 3.01 -15.24
N GLY A 25 8.08 2.02 -14.40
CA GLY A 25 7.59 0.72 -14.85
C GLY A 25 6.28 0.83 -15.63
N TYR A 26 5.36 1.67 -15.14
CA TYR A 26 4.08 1.93 -15.79
C TYR A 26 4.27 2.60 -17.16
N THR A 27 5.07 3.68 -17.25
CA THR A 27 5.41 4.34 -18.53
C THR A 27 6.03 3.36 -19.52
N THR A 28 6.93 2.49 -19.05
CA THR A 28 7.59 1.48 -19.90
C THR A 28 6.55 0.53 -20.51
N ILE A 29 5.57 0.07 -19.72
CA ILE A 29 4.49 -0.79 -20.24
C ILE A 29 3.65 -0.03 -21.27
N LEU A 30 3.25 1.22 -20.98
CA LEU A 30 2.45 2.02 -21.91
C LEU A 30 3.16 2.19 -23.28
N ILE A 31 4.45 2.50 -23.28
CA ILE A 31 5.20 2.77 -24.52
C ILE A 31 5.46 1.48 -25.30
N PHE A 32 5.98 0.43 -24.65
CA PHE A 32 6.47 -0.75 -25.36
C PHE A 32 5.40 -1.80 -25.65
N ILE A 33 4.38 -1.92 -24.79
CA ILE A 33 3.34 -2.95 -24.91
C ILE A 33 2.07 -2.35 -25.53
N LEU A 34 1.69 -1.15 -25.09
CA LEU A 34 0.44 -0.52 -25.51
C LEU A 34 0.63 0.52 -26.62
N HIS A 35 1.88 0.72 -27.07
CA HIS A 35 2.26 1.60 -28.18
C HIS A 35 1.78 3.04 -28.04
N VAL A 36 1.72 3.53 -26.80
CA VAL A 36 1.30 4.90 -26.47
C VAL A 36 2.42 5.89 -26.76
N GLU A 37 2.07 7.08 -27.26
CA GLU A 37 3.01 8.16 -27.49
C GLU A 37 3.74 8.57 -26.19
N TRP A 38 5.02 8.88 -26.29
CA TRP A 38 5.90 9.18 -25.14
C TRP A 38 5.33 10.25 -24.19
N LEU A 39 4.80 11.35 -24.74
CA LEU A 39 4.24 12.44 -23.94
C LEU A 39 2.96 11.99 -23.21
N GLN A 40 2.05 11.33 -23.92
CA GLN A 40 0.80 10.82 -23.36
C GLN A 40 1.08 9.77 -22.28
N ALA A 41 1.98 8.83 -22.53
CA ALA A 41 2.39 7.80 -21.58
C ALA A 41 3.02 8.39 -20.31
N SER A 42 3.80 9.46 -20.44
CA SER A 42 4.46 10.11 -19.30
C SER A 42 3.46 10.85 -18.41
N VAL A 43 2.52 11.60 -19.01
CA VAL A 43 1.47 12.31 -18.27
C VAL A 43 0.53 11.31 -17.59
N ASP A 44 0.10 10.28 -18.31
CA ASP A 44 -0.76 9.22 -17.77
C ASP A 44 -0.09 8.52 -16.57
N ALA A 45 1.17 8.07 -16.76
CA ALA A 45 1.92 7.43 -15.69
C ALA A 45 2.10 8.34 -14.48
N PHE A 46 2.42 9.62 -14.67
CA PHE A 46 2.57 10.56 -13.56
C PHE A 46 1.27 10.73 -12.76
N VAL A 47 0.14 10.87 -13.44
CA VAL A 47 -1.18 11.02 -12.80
C VAL A 47 -1.51 9.75 -12.00
N PHE A 48 -1.45 8.58 -12.63
CA PHE A 48 -1.85 7.33 -11.99
C PHE A 48 -0.86 6.89 -10.90
N SER A 49 0.46 7.06 -11.09
CA SER A 49 1.45 6.75 -10.05
C SER A 49 1.28 7.66 -8.82
N SER A 50 0.95 8.93 -9.03
CA SER A 50 0.72 9.88 -7.94
C SER A 50 -0.55 9.55 -7.16
N LEU A 51 -1.64 9.21 -7.85
CA LEU A 51 -2.87 8.74 -7.21
C LEU A 51 -2.64 7.47 -6.41
N LEU A 52 -1.96 6.48 -7.00
CA LEU A 52 -1.60 5.25 -6.31
C LEU A 52 -0.73 5.51 -5.07
N ALA A 53 0.19 6.48 -5.14
CA ALA A 53 0.96 6.91 -3.99
C ALA A 53 0.08 7.45 -2.86
N VAL A 54 -0.85 8.35 -3.14
CA VAL A 54 -1.79 8.83 -2.11
C VAL A 54 -2.62 7.66 -1.54
N MET A 55 -3.09 6.77 -2.42
CA MET A 55 -3.89 5.61 -2.02
C MET A 55 -3.10 4.61 -1.19
N GLY A 56 -1.80 4.45 -1.41
CA GLY A 56 -0.97 3.56 -0.60
C GLY A 56 -0.97 3.93 0.88
N ILE A 57 -1.11 5.22 1.20
CA ILE A 57 -1.32 5.69 2.57
C ILE A 57 -2.69 5.23 3.09
N ALA A 58 -3.75 5.34 2.28
CA ALA A 58 -5.08 4.86 2.64
C ALA A 58 -5.11 3.34 2.89
N VAL A 59 -4.45 2.55 2.03
CA VAL A 59 -4.32 1.09 2.20
C VAL A 59 -3.62 0.75 3.52
N TRP A 60 -2.56 1.48 3.88
CA TRP A 60 -1.88 1.29 5.16
C TRP A 60 -2.84 1.45 6.36
N TYR A 61 -3.69 2.48 6.33
CA TYR A 61 -4.70 2.69 7.38
C TYR A 61 -5.74 1.58 7.41
N ILE A 62 -6.23 1.14 6.26
CA ILE A 62 -7.19 0.03 6.17
C ILE A 62 -6.60 -1.22 6.83
N VAL A 63 -5.41 -1.64 6.41
CA VAL A 63 -4.71 -2.82 6.94
C VAL A 63 -4.48 -2.71 8.45
N LYS A 64 -4.07 -1.54 8.92
CA LYS A 64 -3.79 -1.31 10.34
C LYS A 64 -5.03 -1.50 11.22
N PHE A 65 -6.21 -1.09 10.74
CA PHE A 65 -7.43 -1.09 11.53
C PHE A 65 -8.35 -2.28 11.25
N SER A 66 -8.18 -2.99 10.13
CA SER A 66 -8.95 -4.20 9.83
C SER A 66 -8.57 -5.37 10.75
N GLY A 67 -7.30 -5.45 11.16
CA GLY A 67 -6.78 -6.51 12.02
C GLY A 67 -6.77 -7.90 11.36
N LEU A 68 -5.84 -8.75 11.76
CA LEU A 68 -5.80 -10.18 11.39
C LEU A 68 -6.23 -11.05 12.58
N ASP A 69 -7.45 -10.82 13.07
CA ASP A 69 -8.03 -11.71 14.07
C ASP A 69 -8.69 -12.91 13.37
N SER A 70 -8.25 -14.12 13.70
CA SER A 70 -8.79 -15.37 13.14
C SER A 70 -10.30 -15.52 13.37
N ALA A 71 -10.85 -14.88 14.40
CA ALA A 71 -12.29 -14.90 14.66
C ALA A 71 -13.11 -14.02 13.68
N ARG A 72 -12.45 -13.15 12.90
CA ARG A 72 -13.11 -12.12 12.08
C ARG A 72 -12.65 -12.10 10.61
N VAL A 73 -12.04 -13.19 10.12
CA VAL A 73 -11.50 -13.28 8.75
C VAL A 73 -12.51 -12.85 7.68
N ILE A 74 -13.78 -13.27 7.79
CA ILE A 74 -14.82 -12.87 6.84
C ILE A 74 -15.04 -11.36 6.84
N ASN A 75 -15.07 -10.73 8.02
CA ASN A 75 -15.25 -9.29 8.15
C ASN A 75 -14.03 -8.51 7.60
N THR A 76 -12.82 -9.02 7.84
CA THR A 76 -11.58 -8.48 7.28
C THR A 76 -11.59 -8.56 5.76
N LEU A 77 -11.97 -9.71 5.18
CA LEU A 77 -12.09 -9.88 3.73
C LEU A 77 -13.14 -8.95 3.12
N ALA A 78 -14.31 -8.83 3.74
CA ALA A 78 -15.36 -7.91 3.29
C ALA A 78 -14.88 -6.45 3.32
N THR A 79 -14.17 -6.06 4.37
CA THR A 79 -13.57 -4.72 4.51
C THR A 79 -12.58 -4.44 3.37
N HIS A 80 -11.70 -5.40 3.07
CA HIS A 80 -10.75 -5.27 1.96
C HIS A 80 -11.44 -5.25 0.59
N LEU A 81 -12.49 -6.04 0.39
CA LEU A 81 -13.21 -6.07 -0.88
C LEU A 81 -13.88 -4.72 -1.16
N VAL A 82 -14.58 -4.16 -0.16
CA VAL A 82 -15.22 -2.84 -0.26
C VAL A 82 -14.16 -1.75 -0.45
N ALA A 83 -13.09 -1.78 0.33
CA ALA A 83 -12.03 -0.80 0.24
C ALA A 83 -11.30 -0.85 -1.10
N ALA A 84 -11.00 -2.04 -1.63
CA ALA A 84 -10.40 -2.23 -2.94
C ALA A 84 -11.32 -1.66 -4.03
N GLY A 85 -12.61 -1.99 -3.99
CA GLY A 85 -13.60 -1.46 -4.94
C GLY A 85 -13.67 0.06 -4.93
N MET A 86 -13.78 0.67 -3.74
CA MET A 86 -13.81 2.13 -3.60
C MET A 86 -12.52 2.79 -4.09
N LEU A 87 -11.37 2.22 -3.73
CA LEU A 87 -10.08 2.77 -4.12
C LEU A 87 -9.85 2.66 -5.63
N VAL A 88 -10.15 1.52 -6.23
CA VAL A 88 -10.03 1.34 -7.68
C VAL A 88 -11.01 2.27 -8.42
N PHE A 89 -12.22 2.45 -7.92
CA PHE A 89 -13.16 3.42 -8.47
C PHE A 89 -12.60 4.85 -8.44
N VAL A 90 -12.08 5.29 -7.28
CA VAL A 90 -11.46 6.62 -7.14
C VAL A 90 -10.23 6.76 -8.03
N LEU A 91 -9.41 5.71 -8.17
CA LEU A 91 -8.23 5.72 -9.03
C LEU A 91 -8.62 5.97 -10.49
N VAL A 92 -9.58 5.21 -11.00
CA VAL A 92 -9.96 5.27 -12.41
C VAL A 92 -10.72 6.55 -12.71
N SER A 93 -11.81 6.82 -11.98
CA SER A 93 -12.61 8.03 -12.22
C SER A 93 -11.85 9.32 -11.89
N GLY A 94 -11.06 9.32 -10.82
CA GLY A 94 -10.21 10.45 -10.44
C GLY A 94 -9.06 10.68 -11.42
N GLY A 95 -8.40 9.60 -11.85
CA GLY A 95 -7.32 9.65 -12.84
C GLY A 95 -7.81 10.18 -14.19
N GLU A 96 -8.95 9.68 -14.68
CA GLU A 96 -9.58 10.17 -15.91
C GLU A 96 -9.98 11.65 -15.82
N ALA A 97 -10.58 12.07 -14.70
CA ALA A 97 -10.94 13.47 -14.49
C ALA A 97 -9.73 14.41 -14.48
N ILE A 98 -8.63 14.00 -13.83
CA ILE A 98 -7.38 14.76 -13.81
C ILE A 98 -6.78 14.81 -15.22
N LEU A 99 -6.72 13.67 -15.91
CA LEU A 99 -6.10 13.56 -17.23
C LEU A 99 -6.84 14.39 -18.29
N ASN A 100 -8.18 14.43 -18.23
CA ASN A 100 -9.03 15.30 -19.05
C ASN A 100 -8.69 16.79 -18.89
N SER A 101 -8.14 17.20 -17.74
CA SER A 101 -7.74 18.60 -17.52
C SER A 101 -6.42 18.95 -18.20
N PHE A 102 -5.62 17.95 -18.60
CA PHE A 102 -4.33 18.14 -19.27
C PHE A 102 -4.40 17.98 -20.79
N ILE A 103 -5.38 17.24 -21.32
CA ILE A 103 -5.47 16.91 -22.76
C ILE A 103 -6.66 17.64 -23.39
N ASN A 104 -6.35 18.67 -24.19
CA ASN A 104 -7.37 19.51 -24.85
C ASN A 104 -8.08 18.85 -26.05
N ASN A 105 -7.53 17.76 -26.61
CA ASN A 105 -8.08 17.10 -27.80
C ASN A 105 -8.93 15.87 -27.41
N GLN A 106 -10.24 16.07 -27.31
CA GLN A 106 -11.15 15.08 -26.72
C GLN A 106 -11.33 13.81 -27.56
N SER A 107 -11.28 13.87 -28.90
CA SER A 107 -11.69 12.73 -29.75
C SER A 107 -10.73 11.55 -29.70
N GLU A 108 -9.42 11.78 -29.80
CA GLU A 108 -8.40 10.72 -29.71
C GLU A 108 -8.26 10.20 -28.27
N PHE A 109 -8.53 11.06 -27.28
CA PHE A 109 -8.44 10.71 -25.87
C PHE A 109 -9.56 9.76 -25.42
N TYR A 110 -10.80 9.94 -25.91
CA TYR A 110 -11.92 9.06 -25.52
C TYR A 110 -11.77 7.63 -26.05
N GLU A 111 -11.23 7.43 -27.26
CA GLU A 111 -10.89 6.10 -27.77
C GLU A 111 -9.74 5.46 -26.97
N PHE A 112 -8.72 6.26 -26.63
CA PHE A 112 -7.61 5.84 -25.78
C PHE A 112 -8.11 5.41 -24.38
N ALA A 113 -8.79 6.29 -23.66
CA ALA A 113 -9.20 6.08 -22.28
C ALA A 113 -10.16 4.88 -22.13
N SER A 114 -11.10 4.71 -23.07
CA SER A 114 -12.04 3.58 -23.04
C SER A 114 -11.35 2.23 -23.29
N THR A 115 -10.32 2.20 -24.15
CA THR A 115 -9.56 0.97 -24.46
C THR A 115 -8.73 0.49 -23.26
N TYR A 116 -8.15 1.41 -22.48
CA TYR A 116 -7.27 1.05 -21.35
C TYR A 116 -7.96 1.04 -19.99
N HIS A 117 -9.27 1.27 -19.93
CA HIS A 117 -10.04 1.31 -18.70
C HIS A 117 -9.94 -0.01 -17.90
N VAL A 118 -10.09 -1.15 -18.58
CA VAL A 118 -9.97 -2.49 -17.96
C VAL A 118 -8.56 -2.72 -17.41
N TYR A 119 -7.54 -2.28 -18.13
CA TYR A 119 -6.15 -2.39 -17.71
C TYR A 119 -5.88 -1.61 -16.40
N ARG A 120 -6.44 -0.40 -16.28
CA ARG A 120 -6.34 0.42 -15.07
C ARG A 120 -7.04 -0.23 -13.87
N LEU A 121 -8.22 -0.83 -14.08
CA LEU A 121 -8.92 -1.59 -13.04
C LEU A 121 -8.07 -2.77 -12.53
N VAL A 122 -7.51 -3.56 -13.44
CA VAL A 122 -6.67 -4.71 -13.10
C VAL A 122 -5.43 -4.27 -12.32
N ILE A 123 -4.69 -3.27 -12.81
CA ILE A 123 -3.49 -2.78 -12.13
C ILE A 123 -3.80 -2.17 -10.77
N GLY A 124 -4.86 -1.37 -10.66
CA GLY A 124 -5.28 -0.81 -9.38
C GLY A 124 -5.58 -1.91 -8.36
N GLY A 125 -6.28 -2.96 -8.77
CA GLY A 125 -6.57 -4.12 -7.93
C GLY A 125 -5.32 -4.90 -7.52
N VAL A 126 -4.42 -5.17 -8.47
CA VAL A 126 -3.16 -5.88 -8.20
C VAL A 126 -2.28 -5.09 -7.24
N ILE A 127 -2.11 -3.78 -7.47
CA ILE A 127 -1.31 -2.91 -6.59
C ILE A 127 -1.94 -2.84 -5.20
N TYR A 128 -3.27 -2.74 -5.09
CA TYR A 128 -3.95 -2.79 -3.80
C TYR A 128 -3.61 -4.07 -3.03
N VAL A 129 -3.73 -5.24 -3.66
CA VAL A 129 -3.43 -6.52 -3.02
C VAL A 129 -1.97 -6.60 -2.59
N LEU A 130 -1.04 -6.19 -3.46
CA LEU A 130 0.40 -6.18 -3.16
C LEU A 130 0.71 -5.29 -1.95
N LEU A 131 0.14 -4.09 -1.90
CA LEU A 131 0.30 -3.18 -0.76
C LEU A 131 -0.29 -3.76 0.51
N ALA A 132 -1.50 -4.32 0.45
CA ALA A 132 -2.17 -4.91 1.61
C ALA A 132 -1.34 -6.05 2.21
N VAL A 133 -0.87 -6.98 1.37
CA VAL A 133 -0.01 -8.09 1.78
C VAL A 133 1.30 -7.58 2.38
N ASN A 134 1.95 -6.61 1.74
CA ASN A 134 3.20 -6.05 2.25
C ASN A 134 3.01 -5.40 3.63
N PHE A 135 1.96 -4.62 3.82
CA PHE A 135 1.68 -4.00 5.11
C PHE A 135 1.33 -5.01 6.20
N TYR A 136 0.57 -6.06 5.87
CA TYR A 136 0.33 -7.14 6.83
C TYR A 136 1.63 -7.84 7.22
N LEU A 137 2.53 -8.07 6.28
CA LEU A 137 3.84 -8.67 6.56
C LEU A 137 4.65 -7.80 7.53
N VAL A 138 4.68 -6.48 7.30
CA VAL A 138 5.35 -5.52 8.18
C VAL A 138 4.75 -5.57 9.58
N PHE A 139 3.43 -5.42 9.72
CA PHE A 139 2.78 -5.44 11.04
C PHE A 139 2.98 -6.76 11.78
N TYR A 140 2.88 -7.89 11.07
CA TYR A 140 3.12 -9.20 11.64
C TYR A 140 4.55 -9.35 12.17
N TYR A 141 5.54 -8.90 11.39
CA TYR A 141 6.94 -8.93 11.80
C TYR A 141 7.20 -8.08 13.05
N GLU A 142 6.61 -6.90 13.13
CA GLU A 142 6.75 -6.03 14.30
C GLU A 142 6.13 -6.62 15.56
N GLU A 143 4.94 -7.20 15.42
CA GLU A 143 4.25 -7.86 16.52
C GLU A 143 5.04 -9.09 17.00
N TYR A 144 5.52 -9.91 16.07
CA TYR A 144 6.35 -11.07 16.37
C TYR A 144 7.62 -10.68 17.12
N ARG A 145 8.36 -9.67 16.64
CA ARG A 145 9.56 -9.15 17.30
C ARG A 145 9.25 -8.65 18.71
N SER A 146 8.14 -7.94 18.87
CA SER A 146 7.72 -7.40 20.17
C SER A 146 7.31 -8.50 21.16
N ARG A 147 6.65 -9.56 20.69
CA ARG A 147 6.33 -10.75 21.50
C ARG A 147 7.59 -11.46 21.98
N LYS A 148 8.58 -11.64 21.10
CA LYS A 148 9.86 -12.27 21.44
C LYS A 148 10.65 -11.49 22.49
N ILE A 149 10.65 -10.15 22.42
CA ILE A 149 11.30 -9.30 23.44
C ILE A 149 10.62 -9.47 24.81
N ARG A 150 9.28 -9.43 24.85
CA ARG A 150 8.51 -9.62 26.10
C ARG A 150 8.72 -10.99 26.73
N GLU A 151 8.85 -12.03 25.91
CA GLU A 151 9.14 -13.39 26.39
C GLU A 151 10.50 -13.47 27.10
N VAL A 152 11.54 -12.86 26.51
CA VAL A 152 12.88 -12.79 27.12
C VAL A 152 12.87 -11.98 28.43
N GLU A 153 12.12 -10.88 28.48
CA GLU A 153 11.96 -10.08 29.70
C GLU A 153 11.21 -10.85 30.79
N MET A 154 10.13 -11.57 30.44
CA MET A 154 9.39 -12.43 31.37
C MET A 154 10.27 -13.55 31.94
N ASP A 155 11.05 -14.24 31.11
CA ASP A 155 11.98 -15.29 31.56
C ASP A 155 13.04 -14.73 32.52
N LYS A 156 13.57 -13.55 32.21
CA LYS A 156 14.52 -12.85 33.11
C LYS A 156 13.88 -12.52 34.46
N HIS A 157 12.64 -12.03 34.47
CA HIS A 157 11.92 -11.72 35.70
C HIS A 157 11.62 -12.97 36.53
N LEU A 158 11.21 -14.08 35.89
CA LEU A 158 11.00 -15.37 36.55
C LEU A 158 12.27 -15.86 37.25
N LYS A 159 13.40 -15.91 36.53
CA LYS A 159 14.70 -16.31 37.11
C LYS A 159 15.13 -15.43 38.28
N SER A 160 14.87 -14.13 38.20
CA SER A 160 15.18 -13.21 39.31
C SER A 160 14.30 -13.44 40.54
N ALA A 161 13.02 -13.78 40.33
CA ALA A 161 12.08 -14.09 41.41
C ALA A 161 12.44 -15.43 42.09
N GLU A 162 12.82 -16.44 41.31
CA GLU A 162 13.32 -17.72 41.82
C GLU A 162 14.58 -17.54 42.67
N LEU A 163 15.56 -16.76 42.18
CA LEU A 163 16.79 -16.49 42.92
C LEU A 163 16.53 -15.74 44.24
N ASN A 164 15.59 -14.78 44.24
CA ASN A 164 15.21 -14.06 45.46
C ASN A 164 14.48 -14.96 46.46
N MET A 165 13.63 -15.88 45.98
CA MET A 165 12.99 -16.88 46.83
C MET A 165 14.03 -17.79 47.51
N LEU A 166 15.02 -18.28 46.76
CA LEU A 166 16.10 -19.10 47.30
C LEU A 166 16.92 -18.36 48.36
N LYS A 167 17.18 -17.07 48.15
CA LYS A 167 17.87 -16.22 49.15
C LYS A 167 17.06 -16.00 50.42
N ALA A 168 15.73 -16.00 50.35
CA ALA A 168 14.87 -15.81 51.52
C ALA A 168 14.72 -17.08 52.39
N GLN A 169 15.14 -18.24 51.88
CA GLN A 169 15.07 -19.53 52.57
C GLN A 169 16.36 -19.90 53.33
N ILE A 170 17.44 -19.12 53.17
CA ILE A 170 18.75 -19.30 53.83
C ILE A 170 18.89 -18.23 54.91
#